data_AF-A0A2I0QW44-F1
#
_entry.id   AF-A0A2I0QW44-F1
#
_cell.length_a   1.000
_cell.length_b   1.000
_cell.length_c   1.000
_cell.angle_alpha   90.00
_cell.angle_beta   90.00
_cell.angle_gamma   90.00
#
_symmetry.space_group_name_H-M   'P 1'
#
loop_
_entity.id
_entity.type
_entity.pdbx_description
1 polymer ?
#
loop_
_entity_poly.entity_id
_entity_poly.type
_entity_poly.pdbx_seq_one_letter_code
_entity_poly.pdbx_strand_id
1 'polypeptide(L)' 'MPNHMLQQARQAIQNLGNGNRKQNDEEIQSIQSSIQAAYEQCSPEEEQELRELEAKLQQHHS' A
#
# COMPACT_ATOMS: atom_id res chain seq x y z
N MET A 1 -13.26 -2.28 -9.61
CA MET A 1 -12.17 -3.23 -9.89
C MET A 1 -11.12 -3.08 -8.77
N PRO A 2 -11.37 -3.68 -7.59
CA PRO A 2 -10.55 -3.51 -6.38
C PRO A 2 -9.10 -4.03 -6.56
N ASN A 3 -8.91 -5.03 -7.41
CA ASN A 3 -7.59 -5.63 -7.68
C ASN A 3 -6.51 -4.63 -8.13
N HIS A 4 -6.88 -3.51 -8.75
CA HIS A 4 -5.89 -2.56 -9.28
C HIS A 4 -5.25 -1.73 -8.17
N MET A 5 -6.02 -1.34 -7.14
CA MET A 5 -5.50 -0.58 -6.00
C MET A 5 -4.58 -1.46 -5.13
N LEU A 6 -4.99 -2.70 -4.85
CA LEU A 6 -4.21 -3.63 -4.04
C LEU A 6 -2.87 -3.98 -4.72
N GLN A 7 -2.89 -4.22 -6.04
CA GLN A 7 -1.66 -4.46 -6.81
C GLN A 7 -0.72 -3.25 -6.78
N GLN A 8 -1.25 -2.03 -6.96
CA GLN A 8 -0.46 -0.81 -6.91
C GLN A 8 0.18 -0.61 -5.54
N ALA A 9 -0.59 -0.77 -4.46
CA ALA A 9 -0.06 -0.68 -3.10
C ALA A 9 1.05 -1.72 -2.85
N ARG A 10 0.84 -2.96 -3.29
CA ARG A 10 1.79 -4.07 -3.13
C ARG A 10 3.06 -3.91 -3.95
N GLN A 11 2.97 -3.37 -5.16
CA GLN A 11 4.14 -3.04 -5.97
C GLN A 11 4.92 -1.88 -5.37
N ALA A 12 4.22 -0.84 -4.91
CA ALA A 12 4.87 0.34 -4.36
C ALA A 12 5.60 0.03 -3.04
N ILE A 13 5.02 -0.78 -2.15
CA ILE A 13 5.69 -1.25 -0.92
C ILE A 13 6.90 -2.15 -1.24
N GLN A 14 6.80 -3.03 -2.25
CA GLN A 14 7.96 -3.80 -2.71
C GLN A 14 9.08 -2.90 -3.26
N ASN A 15 8.71 -1.83 -3.97
CA ASN A 15 9.65 -0.87 -4.53
C ASN A 15 10.32 -0.03 -3.41
N LEU A 16 9.57 0.28 -2.34
CA LEU A 16 10.05 0.90 -1.11
C LEU A 16 11.07 0.01 -0.37
N GLY A 17 10.78 -1.29 -0.24
CA GLY A 17 11.63 -2.29 0.41
C GLY A 17 13.02 -2.45 -0.22
N ASN A 18 13.16 -2.14 -1.51
CA ASN A 18 14.35 -2.48 -2.29
C ASN A 18 15.42 -1.37 -2.34
N GLY A 19 15.33 -0.36 -1.46
CA GLY A 19 16.47 0.41 -0.96
C GLY A 19 17.41 1.03 -2.00
N ASN A 20 16.91 1.95 -2.85
CA ASN A 20 17.79 2.95 -3.49
C ASN A 20 17.10 4.15 -4.16
N ARG A 21 15.76 4.28 -4.11
CA ARG A 21 15.07 5.41 -4.71
C ARG A 21 14.49 6.27 -3.61
N LYS A 22 14.97 7.51 -3.58
CA LYS A 22 14.48 8.64 -2.80
C LYS A 22 12.97 8.49 -2.58
N GLN A 23 12.61 8.12 -1.36
CA GLN A 23 11.25 7.87 -0.94
C GLN A 23 10.46 9.16 -1.15
N ASN A 24 9.56 9.19 -2.12
CA ASN A 24 8.72 10.35 -2.39
C ASN A 24 7.49 10.27 -1.48
N ASP A 25 7.29 11.26 -0.62
CA ASP A 25 6.10 11.40 0.23
C ASP A 25 4.80 11.34 -0.59
N GLU A 26 4.83 11.82 -1.83
CA GLU A 26 3.72 11.72 -2.79
C GLU A 26 3.32 10.26 -3.08
N GLU A 27 4.30 9.36 -3.18
CA GLU A 27 4.06 7.94 -3.45
C GLU A 27 3.46 7.27 -2.21
N ILE A 28 3.97 7.58 -1.02
CA ILE A 28 3.41 7.12 0.26
C ILE A 28 1.94 7.54 0.39
N GLN A 29 1.63 8.82 0.17
CA GLN A 29 0.26 9.34 0.28
C GLN A 29 -0.67 8.64 -0.72
N SER A 30 -0.21 8.41 -1.94
CA SER A 30 -1.01 7.74 -2.96
C SER A 30 -1.29 6.28 -2.57
N ILE A 31 -0.32 5.59 -1.96
CA ILE A 31 -0.51 4.22 -1.46
C ILE A 31 -1.48 4.21 -0.29
N GLN A 32 -1.35 5.12 0.68
CA GLN A 32 -2.26 5.25 1.81
C GLN A 32 -3.70 5.47 1.35
N SER A 33 -3.90 6.39 0.40
CA SER A 33 -5.22 6.69 -0.15
C SER A 33 -5.79 5.49 -0.93
N SER A 34 -4.93 4.75 -1.63
CA SER A 34 -5.32 3.52 -2.36
C SER A 34 -5.71 2.39 -1.41
N ILE A 35 -4.98 2.24 -0.30
CA ILE A 35 -5.28 1.25 0.75
C ILE A 35 -6.61 1.59 1.42
N GLN A 36 -6.84 2.86 1.80
CA GLN A 36 -8.12 3.29 2.38
C GLN A 36 -9.30 3.09 1.41
N ALA A 37 -9.15 3.49 0.16
CA ALA A 37 -10.19 3.30 -0.85
C ALA A 37 -10.43 1.82 -1.17
N ALA A 38 -9.39 0.99 -1.05
CA ALA A 38 -9.51 -0.46 -1.14
C ALA A 38 -10.29 -0.99 0.06
N TYR A 39 -9.98 -0.59 1.31
CA TYR A 39 -10.73 -0.98 2.52
C TYR A 39 -12.24 -0.76 2.39
N GLU A 40 -12.67 0.35 1.79
CA GLU A 40 -14.09 0.66 1.58
C GLU A 40 -14.79 -0.25 0.56
N GLN A 41 -14.05 -0.91 -0.34
CA GLN A 41 -14.57 -1.72 -1.43
C GLN A 41 -14.12 -3.19 -1.38
N CYS A 42 -13.44 -3.57 -0.31
CA CYS A 42 -12.72 -4.82 -0.14
C CYS A 42 -13.52 -5.82 0.68
N SER A 43 -13.35 -7.11 0.38
CA SER A 43 -13.94 -8.20 1.16
C SER A 43 -13.14 -8.45 2.45
N PRO A 44 -13.71 -9.07 3.50
CA PRO A 44 -12.99 -9.36 4.75
C PRO A 44 -11.70 -10.18 4.56
N GLU A 45 -11.60 -10.99 3.50
CA GLU A 45 -10.37 -11.72 3.16
C GLU A 45 -9.26 -10.80 2.62
N GLU A 46 -9.62 -9.84 1.76
CA GLU A 46 -8.68 -8.86 1.22
C GLU A 46 -8.28 -7.82 2.29
N GLU A 47 -9.11 -7.61 3.32
CA GLU A 47 -8.84 -6.69 4.44
C GLU A 47 -7.56 -7.08 5.18
N GLN A 48 -7.35 -8.38 5.30
CA GLN A 48 -6.18 -8.96 5.95
C GLN A 48 -4.91 -8.66 5.14
N GLU A 49 -4.98 -8.77 3.82
CA GLU A 49 -3.87 -8.47 2.91
C GLU A 49 -3.55 -6.96 2.88
N LEU A 50 -4.59 -6.10 2.91
CA LEU A 50 -4.43 -4.65 3.03
C LEU A 50 -3.75 -4.23 4.34
N ARG A 51 -4.08 -4.90 5.45
CA ARG A 51 -3.53 -4.58 6.77
C ARG A 51 -2.03 -4.88 6.84
N GLU A 52 -1.59 -5.98 6.25
CA GLU A 52 -0.16 -6.31 6.13
C GLU A 52 0.60 -5.31 5.25
N LEU A 53 -0.04 -4.86 4.17
CA LEU A 53 0.54 -3.84 3.28
C LEU A 53 0.69 -2.50 4.01
N GLU A 54 -0.35 -2.04 4.70
CA GLU A 54 -0.30 -0.79 5.47
C GLU A 54 0.78 -0.83 6.56
N ALA A 55 0.89 -1.94 7.29
CA ALA A 55 1.92 -2.11 8.31
C ALA A 55 3.34 -2.02 7.74
N LYS A 56 3.59 -2.60 6.55
CA LYS A 56 4.88 -2.49 5.86
C LYS A 56 5.16 -1.07 5.36
N LEU A 57 4.14 -0.38 4.86
CA LEU A 57 4.25 1.02 4.45
C LEU A 57 4.63 1.91 5.62
N GLN A 58 3.94 1.77 6.77
CA GLN A 58 4.26 2.53 7.98
C GLN A 58 5.67 2.23 8.50
N GLN A 59 6.10 0.95 8.47
CA GLN A 59 7.44 0.57 8.90
C GLN A 59 8.55 1.24 8.07
N HIS A 60 8.28 1.49 6.79
CA HIS A 60 9.21 2.20 5.90
C HIS A 60 9.17 3.73 6.04
N HIS A 61 8.08 4.28 6.56
CA HIS A 61 7.91 5.72 6.77
C HIS A 61 8.42 6.18 8.15
N SER A 62 8.64 5.25 9.10
CA SER A 62 9.05 5.56 10.48
C SER A 62 10.55 5.86 10.65
#